data_AF-A0A8H6HD91-F1
#
_entry.id   AF-A0A8H6HD91-F1
#
_cell.length_a   1.000
_cell.length_b   1.000
_cell.length_c   1.000
_cell.angle_alpha   90.00
_cell.angle_beta   90.00
_cell.angle_gamma   90.00
#
_symmetry.space_group_name_H-M   'P 1'
#
loop_
_entity.id
_entity.type
_entity.pdbx_description
1 polymer ?
#
loop_
_entity_poly.entity_id
_entity_poly.type
_entity_poly.pdbx_seq_one_letter_code
_entity_poly.pdbx_strand_id
1 'polypeptide(L)'
;VLHAKRVANRLSLGGPYSRDLEAFVVEDPDVRCVLMYAKLLAVEQKVSNITSTQGSYTVSKALMDNIKSVSYAVLLSPKLATYRGSAVWKRVVAVLKQLEVTLPSNFSTDRNVLNSISEAIINELTQARSKIKKAIGLTLKSKESIYELASGLIQNTQCIVTVALCARLALLRRVLSEPQHSGQKYWKFVNERLEKFRLKADGAEDKLQILFATTLAQDRQTYGTAQQNTIQSQSTNEWNSTID
;
A
#
# COMPACT_ATOMS: atom_id res chain seq x y z
N VAL A 1 30.80 -28.67 -43.11
CA VAL A 1 31.04 -27.25 -43.48
C VAL A 1 30.05 -26.68 -44.51
N LEU A 2 29.90 -27.24 -45.72
CA LEU A 2 28.97 -26.70 -46.75
C LEU A 2 27.51 -26.56 -46.28
N HIS A 3 27.01 -27.54 -45.52
CA HIS A 3 25.68 -27.46 -44.90
C HIS A 3 25.58 -26.33 -43.87
N ALA A 4 26.60 -26.13 -43.03
CA ALA A 4 26.66 -25.06 -42.05
C ALA A 4 26.60 -23.67 -42.72
N LYS A 5 27.33 -23.47 -43.82
CA LYS A 5 27.28 -22.24 -44.63
C LYS A 5 25.90 -21.95 -45.18
N ARG A 6 25.20 -22.97 -45.70
CA ARG A 6 23.82 -22.81 -46.19
C ARG A 6 22.86 -22.45 -45.07
N VAL A 7 23.01 -23.07 -43.89
CA VAL A 7 22.18 -22.76 -42.71
C VAL A 7 22.47 -21.35 -42.19
N ALA A 8 23.73 -20.94 -42.10
CA ALA A 8 24.12 -19.58 -41.71
C ALA A 8 23.53 -18.54 -42.65
N ASN A 9 23.63 -18.73 -43.98
CA ASN A 9 23.03 -17.84 -44.96
C ASN A 9 21.51 -17.80 -44.87
N ARG A 10 20.86 -18.95 -44.67
CA ARG A 10 19.39 -19.04 -44.51
C ARG A 10 18.89 -18.31 -43.26
N LEU A 11 19.68 -18.31 -42.19
CA LEU A 11 19.37 -17.64 -40.92
C LEU A 11 19.97 -16.22 -40.85
N SER A 12 20.58 -15.73 -41.93
CA SER A 12 21.24 -14.43 -42.00
C SER A 12 22.30 -14.19 -40.90
N LEU A 13 23.03 -15.24 -40.51
CA LEU A 13 24.10 -15.15 -39.51
C LEU A 13 25.35 -14.49 -40.12
N GLY A 14 25.70 -13.29 -39.66
CA GLY A 14 26.85 -12.53 -40.15
C GLY A 14 28.20 -12.90 -39.51
N GLY A 15 29.28 -12.63 -40.25
CA GLY A 15 30.67 -12.50 -39.77
C GLY A 15 31.15 -13.57 -38.76
N PRO A 16 31.31 -13.23 -37.47
CA PRO A 16 31.81 -14.15 -36.45
C PRO A 16 30.88 -15.34 -36.20
N TYR A 17 29.55 -15.18 -36.29
CA TYR A 17 28.59 -16.23 -35.98
C TYR A 17 28.53 -17.33 -37.06
N SER A 18 28.74 -16.98 -38.33
CA SER A 18 28.88 -17.97 -39.41
C SER A 18 30.16 -18.80 -39.22
N ARG A 19 31.27 -18.16 -38.84
CA ARG A 19 32.55 -18.85 -38.57
C ARG A 19 32.43 -19.79 -37.37
N ASP A 20 31.78 -19.34 -36.30
CA ASP A 20 31.48 -20.19 -35.13
C ASP A 20 30.65 -21.42 -35.49
N LEU A 21 29.65 -21.28 -36.37
CA LEU A 21 28.81 -22.40 -36.81
C LEU A 21 29.59 -23.38 -37.70
N GLU A 22 30.47 -22.87 -38.56
CA GLU A 22 31.36 -23.70 -39.37
C GLU A 22 32.33 -24.49 -38.49
N ALA A 23 32.96 -23.84 -37.51
CA ALA A 23 33.84 -24.48 -36.53
C ALA A 23 33.08 -25.55 -35.73
N PHE A 24 31.90 -25.22 -35.22
CA PHE A 24 31.06 -26.15 -34.46
C PHE A 24 30.72 -27.43 -35.22
N VAL A 25 30.50 -27.37 -36.55
CA VAL A 25 30.14 -28.56 -37.35
C VAL A 25 31.33 -29.46 -37.66
N VAL A 26 32.57 -28.98 -37.49
CA VAL A 26 33.79 -29.78 -37.68
C VAL A 26 34.15 -30.59 -36.44
N GLU A 27 33.65 -30.18 -35.26
CA GLU A 27 33.89 -30.87 -33.99
C GLU A 27 33.19 -32.24 -33.90
N ASP A 28 33.75 -33.12 -33.07
CA ASP A 28 33.18 -34.43 -32.78
C ASP A 28 31.79 -34.33 -32.15
N PRO A 29 30.90 -35.32 -32.35
CA PRO A 29 29.55 -35.32 -31.78
C PRO A 29 29.50 -35.03 -30.28
N ASP A 30 30.39 -35.64 -29.49
CA ASP A 30 30.42 -35.47 -28.03
C ASP A 30 30.87 -34.05 -27.66
N VAL A 31 31.86 -33.51 -28.37
CA VAL A 31 32.35 -32.13 -28.19
C VAL A 31 31.25 -31.12 -28.54
N ARG A 32 30.48 -31.37 -29.60
CA ARG A 32 29.33 -30.53 -29.98
C ARG A 32 28.25 -30.51 -28.90
N CYS A 33 27.94 -31.64 -28.28
CA CYS A 33 26.99 -31.70 -27.17
C CYS A 33 27.44 -30.85 -25.98
N VAL A 34 28.71 -30.97 -25.59
CA VAL A 34 29.28 -30.16 -24.50
C VAL A 34 29.28 -28.67 -24.85
N LEU A 35 29.69 -28.30 -26.07
CA LEU A 35 29.68 -26.92 -26.55
C LEU A 35 28.26 -26.33 -26.59
N MET A 36 27.27 -27.11 -26.99
CA MET A 36 25.87 -26.68 -26.99
C MET A 36 25.37 -26.40 -25.57
N TYR A 37 25.67 -27.30 -24.63
CA TYR A 37 25.32 -27.10 -23.22
C TYR A 37 26.05 -25.89 -22.61
N ALA A 38 27.35 -25.73 -22.89
CA ALA A 38 28.12 -24.58 -22.43
C ALA A 38 27.58 -23.25 -22.99
N LYS A 39 27.20 -23.21 -24.29
CA LYS A 39 26.56 -22.02 -24.88
C LYS A 39 25.18 -21.76 -24.25
N LEU A 40 24.41 -22.80 -23.90
CA LEU A 40 23.14 -22.65 -23.18
C LEU A 40 23.36 -22.04 -21.79
N LEU A 41 24.33 -22.55 -21.01
CA LEU A 41 24.70 -22.00 -19.71
C LEU A 41 25.18 -20.55 -19.82
N ALA A 42 25.95 -20.21 -20.85
CA ALA A 42 26.40 -18.84 -21.10
C ALA A 42 25.24 -17.90 -21.45
N VAL A 43 24.23 -18.39 -22.18
CA VAL A 43 22.99 -17.64 -22.42
C VAL A 43 22.22 -17.46 -21.13
N GLU A 44 22.05 -18.50 -20.32
CA GLU A 44 21.39 -18.43 -19.00
C GLU A 44 22.09 -17.42 -18.08
N GLN A 45 23.42 -17.44 -18.03
CA GLN A 45 24.22 -16.46 -17.27
C GLN A 45 24.03 -15.04 -17.81
N LYS A 46 24.04 -14.84 -19.13
CA LYS A 46 23.79 -13.51 -19.72
C LYS A 46 22.38 -13.01 -19.44
N VAL A 47 21.37 -13.87 -19.51
CA VAL A 47 19.98 -13.55 -19.17
C VAL A 47 19.90 -13.17 -17.69
N SER A 48 20.47 -13.97 -16.79
CA SER A 48 20.54 -13.69 -15.35
C SER A 48 21.21 -12.34 -15.07
N ASN A 49 22.33 -12.05 -15.74
CA ASN A 49 23.02 -10.76 -15.61
C ASN A 49 22.17 -9.59 -16.10
N ILE A 50 21.47 -9.73 -17.24
CA ILE A 50 20.54 -8.70 -17.76
C ILE A 50 19.39 -8.48 -16.76
N THR A 51 18.83 -9.55 -16.19
CA THR A 51 17.80 -9.46 -15.16
C THR A 51 18.32 -8.75 -13.90
N SER A 52 19.59 -8.97 -13.52
CA SER A 52 20.21 -8.28 -12.38
C SER A 52 20.53 -6.79 -12.63
N THR A 53 20.62 -6.36 -13.90
CA THR A 53 20.93 -4.97 -14.29
C THR A 53 19.71 -4.16 -14.75
N GLN A 54 18.49 -4.72 -14.71
CA GLN A 54 17.29 -3.91 -14.91
C GLN A 54 17.23 -2.83 -13.82
N GLY A 55 17.27 -1.56 -14.25
CA GLY A 55 17.33 -0.40 -13.37
C GLY A 55 16.23 -0.36 -12.32
N SER A 56 16.43 0.43 -11.27
CA SER A 56 15.47 0.62 -10.18
C SER A 56 14.06 0.85 -10.72
N TYR A 57 13.15 -0.09 -10.46
CA TYR A 57 11.75 0.06 -10.84
C TYR A 57 11.19 1.36 -10.23
N THR A 58 10.62 2.20 -11.09
CA THR A 58 10.00 3.46 -10.69
C THR A 58 8.49 3.33 -10.75
N VAL A 59 7.82 3.68 -9.64
CA VAL A 59 6.36 3.66 -9.54
C VAL A 59 5.78 4.70 -10.50
N SER A 60 4.87 4.29 -11.38
CA SER A 60 4.22 5.22 -12.32
C SER A 60 3.40 6.27 -11.59
N LYS A 61 3.27 7.48 -12.17
CA LYS A 61 2.49 8.58 -11.56
C LYS A 61 1.05 8.17 -11.25
N ALA A 62 0.39 7.48 -12.19
CA ALA A 62 -0.98 7.00 -12.01
C ALA A 62 -1.11 6.01 -10.84
N LEU A 63 -0.18 5.06 -10.72
CA LEU A 63 -0.15 4.13 -9.59
C LEU A 63 0.12 4.87 -8.28
N MET A 64 1.00 5.86 -8.29
CA MET A 64 1.31 6.68 -7.12
C MET A 64 0.09 7.49 -6.64
N ASP A 65 -0.69 8.06 -7.55
CA ASP A 65 -1.91 8.81 -7.21
C ASP A 65 -2.98 7.89 -6.61
N ASN A 66 -3.12 6.65 -7.12
CA ASN A 66 -3.96 5.62 -6.51
C ASN A 66 -3.45 5.21 -5.12
N ILE A 67 -2.13 5.01 -4.96
CA ILE A 67 -1.52 4.70 -3.66
C ILE A 67 -1.83 5.80 -2.64
N LYS A 68 -1.71 7.08 -3.01
CA LYS A 68 -2.04 8.22 -2.14
C LYS A 68 -3.50 8.19 -1.71
N SER A 69 -4.41 8.06 -2.66
CA SER A 69 -5.86 8.03 -2.41
C SER A 69 -6.24 6.87 -1.49
N VAL A 70 -5.81 5.65 -1.82
CA VAL A 70 -6.13 4.44 -1.05
C VAL A 70 -5.45 4.44 0.32
N SER A 71 -4.19 4.87 0.43
CA SER A 71 -3.47 4.92 1.71
C SER A 71 -4.17 5.86 2.69
N TYR A 72 -4.64 7.01 2.20
CA TYR A 72 -5.36 7.97 3.01
C TYR A 72 -6.74 7.42 3.42
N ALA A 73 -7.47 6.80 2.48
CA ALA A 73 -8.75 6.13 2.73
C ALA A 73 -8.65 5.03 3.81
N VAL A 74 -7.67 4.14 3.69
CA VAL A 74 -7.44 3.02 4.63
C VAL A 74 -7.18 3.54 6.05
N LEU A 75 -6.49 4.67 6.21
CA LEU A 75 -6.25 5.27 7.53
C LEU A 75 -7.50 5.92 8.12
N LEU A 76 -8.46 6.32 7.30
CA LEU A 76 -9.76 6.82 7.73
C LEU A 76 -10.78 5.70 7.98
N SER A 77 -10.49 4.45 7.59
CA SER A 77 -11.37 3.31 7.88
C SER A 77 -11.65 3.17 9.38
N PRO A 78 -12.93 3.13 9.81
CA PRO A 78 -13.28 2.82 11.19
C PRO A 78 -12.89 1.40 11.62
N LYS A 79 -12.84 0.45 10.67
CA LYS A 79 -12.52 -0.97 10.93
C LYS A 79 -11.02 -1.27 11.03
N LEU A 80 -10.16 -0.28 10.82
CA LEU A 80 -8.72 -0.48 10.87
C LEU A 80 -8.29 -0.97 12.27
N ALA A 81 -7.61 -2.12 12.34
CA ALA A 81 -7.16 -2.66 13.62
C ALA A 81 -5.94 -1.93 14.20
N THR A 82 -5.02 -1.47 13.36
CA THR A 82 -3.75 -0.84 13.76
C THR A 82 -3.36 0.23 12.76
N TYR A 83 -2.71 1.29 13.21
CA TYR A 83 -2.12 2.35 12.37
C TYR A 83 -0.63 2.13 12.07
N ARG A 84 -0.08 0.97 12.48
CA ARG A 84 1.34 0.62 12.32
C ARG A 84 1.51 -0.85 11.95
N GLY A 85 2.68 -1.15 11.40
CA GLY A 85 3.09 -2.51 11.07
C GLY A 85 2.64 -2.92 9.68
N SER A 86 2.91 -4.18 9.34
CA SER A 86 2.73 -4.70 7.99
C SER A 86 1.26 -4.87 7.59
N ALA A 87 0.35 -5.00 8.56
CA ALA A 87 -1.07 -5.17 8.31
C ALA A 87 -1.68 -3.99 7.50
N VAL A 88 -1.22 -2.76 7.74
CA VAL A 88 -1.80 -1.57 7.10
C VAL A 88 -1.45 -1.48 5.62
N TRP A 89 -0.17 -1.64 5.27
CA TRP A 89 0.23 -1.60 3.85
C TRP A 89 -0.29 -2.83 3.09
N LYS A 90 -0.39 -4.00 3.74
CA LYS A 90 -1.06 -5.17 3.16
C LYS A 90 -2.53 -4.87 2.86
N ARG A 91 -3.23 -4.14 3.74
CA ARG A 91 -4.60 -3.70 3.48
C ARG A 91 -4.68 -2.76 2.28
N VAL A 92 -3.75 -1.80 2.15
CA VAL A 92 -3.66 -0.93 0.96
C VAL A 92 -3.49 -1.75 -0.32
N VAL A 93 -2.59 -2.74 -0.34
CA VAL A 93 -2.40 -3.63 -1.50
C VAL A 93 -3.66 -4.43 -1.82
N ALA A 94 -4.36 -4.95 -0.79
CA ALA A 94 -5.61 -5.68 -0.99
C ALA A 94 -6.69 -4.80 -1.64
N VAL A 95 -6.84 -3.57 -1.16
CA VAL A 95 -7.79 -2.60 -1.72
C VAL A 95 -7.40 -2.20 -3.15
N LEU A 96 -6.12 -1.96 -3.44
CA LEU A 96 -5.65 -1.65 -4.80
C LEU A 96 -6.00 -2.78 -5.79
N LYS A 97 -5.86 -4.04 -5.36
CA LYS A 97 -6.27 -5.20 -6.17
C LYS A 97 -7.78 -5.27 -6.37
N GLN A 98 -8.56 -4.99 -5.32
CA GLN A 98 -10.02 -5.01 -5.37
C GLN A 98 -10.59 -3.90 -6.28
N LEU A 99 -9.92 -2.76 -6.35
CA LEU A 99 -10.25 -1.65 -7.27
C LEU A 99 -9.70 -1.86 -8.69
N GLU A 100 -9.19 -3.06 -9.00
CA GLU A 100 -8.61 -3.43 -10.30
C GLU A 100 -7.51 -2.46 -10.78
N VAL A 101 -6.81 -1.80 -9.84
CA VAL A 101 -5.69 -0.92 -10.18
C VAL A 101 -4.58 -1.77 -10.78
N THR A 102 -4.13 -1.42 -11.99
CA THR A 102 -3.11 -2.17 -12.71
C THR A 102 -1.77 -2.15 -11.96
N LEU A 103 -1.48 -3.23 -11.23
CA LEU A 103 -0.17 -3.50 -10.68
C LEU A 103 0.71 -4.16 -11.76
N PRO A 104 2.04 -3.96 -11.73
CA PRO A 104 2.95 -4.67 -12.63
C PRO A 104 2.74 -6.19 -12.55
N SER A 105 2.77 -6.87 -13.69
CA SER A 105 2.57 -8.32 -13.77
C SER A 105 3.60 -9.11 -12.96
N ASN A 106 4.81 -8.56 -12.80
CA ASN A 106 5.88 -9.12 -11.98
C ASN A 106 5.85 -8.67 -10.52
N PHE A 107 4.80 -7.99 -10.03
CA PHE A 107 4.72 -7.51 -8.65
C PHE A 107 4.92 -8.61 -7.59
N SER A 108 4.41 -9.81 -7.85
CA SER A 108 4.49 -10.93 -6.91
C SER A 108 5.79 -11.73 -7.03
N THR A 109 6.50 -11.61 -8.15
CA THR A 109 7.67 -12.44 -8.47
C THR A 109 8.98 -11.65 -8.36
N ASP A 110 8.96 -10.37 -8.70
CA ASP A 110 10.11 -9.48 -8.67
C ASP A 110 10.19 -8.73 -7.34
N ARG A 111 11.26 -9.05 -6.59
CA ARG A 111 11.54 -8.45 -5.29
C ARG A 111 11.80 -6.94 -5.38
N ASN A 112 12.40 -6.45 -6.46
CA ASN A 112 12.70 -5.02 -6.62
C ASN A 112 11.40 -4.22 -6.83
N VAL A 113 10.50 -4.73 -7.67
CA VAL A 113 9.18 -4.13 -7.88
C VAL A 113 8.36 -4.13 -6.60
N LEU A 114 8.34 -5.26 -5.88
CA LEU A 114 7.66 -5.37 -4.59
C LEU A 114 8.22 -4.35 -3.59
N ASN A 115 9.54 -4.26 -3.46
CA ASN A 115 10.19 -3.33 -2.55
C ASN A 115 9.82 -1.88 -2.90
N SER A 116 9.98 -1.46 -4.16
CA SER A 116 9.67 -0.09 -4.60
C SER A 116 8.21 0.29 -4.35
N ILE A 117 7.25 -0.60 -4.64
CA ILE A 117 5.82 -0.33 -4.40
C ILE A 117 5.53 -0.33 -2.89
N SER A 118 6.09 -1.27 -2.13
CA SER A 118 5.89 -1.32 -0.67
C SER A 118 6.45 -0.08 0.02
N GLU A 119 7.61 0.42 -0.43
CA GLU A 119 8.22 1.64 0.08
C GLU A 119 7.37 2.86 -0.26
N ALA A 120 6.85 2.96 -1.49
CA ALA A 120 5.93 4.02 -1.87
C ALA A 120 4.67 4.05 -0.98
N ILE A 121 4.06 2.88 -0.70
CA ILE A 121 2.90 2.77 0.20
C ILE A 121 3.27 3.15 1.64
N ILE A 122 4.40 2.66 2.17
CA ILE A 122 4.85 2.96 3.54
C ILE A 122 5.11 4.46 3.72
N ASN A 123 5.73 5.09 2.72
CA ASN A 123 5.99 6.52 2.70
C ASN A 123 4.67 7.30 2.69
N GLU A 124 3.72 6.94 1.82
CA GLU A 124 2.41 7.62 1.78
C GLU A 124 1.58 7.40 3.04
N LEU A 125 1.58 6.20 3.63
CA LEU A 125 0.95 5.96 4.93
C LEU A 125 1.56 6.83 6.04
N THR A 126 2.86 7.15 5.95
CA THR A 126 3.53 8.05 6.90
C THR A 126 3.13 9.51 6.67
N GLN A 127 3.04 9.95 5.41
CA GLN A 127 2.57 11.29 5.05
C GLN A 127 1.10 11.49 5.43
N ALA A 128 0.23 10.55 5.08
CA ALA A 128 -1.20 10.58 5.40
C ALA A 128 -1.45 10.62 6.91
N ARG A 129 -0.76 9.78 7.69
CA ARG A 129 -0.78 9.86 9.16
C ARG A 129 -0.36 11.24 9.64
N SER A 130 0.72 11.81 9.11
CA SER A 130 1.18 13.14 9.51
C SER A 130 0.13 14.22 9.21
N LYS A 131 -0.54 14.16 8.06
CA LYS A 131 -1.65 15.05 7.68
C LYS A 131 -2.83 14.92 8.64
N ILE A 132 -3.30 13.70 8.92
CA ILE A 132 -4.40 13.44 9.85
C ILE A 132 -4.06 13.97 11.25
N LYS A 133 -2.87 13.66 11.78
CA LYS A 133 -2.43 14.13 13.10
C LYS A 133 -2.41 15.66 13.17
N LYS A 134 -1.89 16.33 12.14
CA LYS A 134 -1.85 17.79 12.07
C LYS A 134 -3.25 18.39 12.06
N ALA A 135 -4.16 17.86 11.24
CA ALA A 135 -5.55 18.32 11.18
C ALA A 135 -6.23 18.21 12.55
N ILE A 136 -6.13 17.05 13.21
CA ILE A 136 -6.67 16.86 14.56
C ILE A 136 -6.06 17.89 15.54
N GLY A 137 -4.74 18.10 15.48
CA GLY A 137 -4.05 19.06 16.34
C GLY A 137 -4.51 20.51 16.17
N LEU A 138 -4.94 20.91 14.97
CA LEU A 138 -5.56 22.21 14.72
C LEU A 138 -6.94 22.30 15.40
N THR A 139 -7.76 21.26 15.27
CA THR A 139 -9.11 21.24 15.87
C THR A 139 -9.12 21.25 17.39
N LEU A 140 -8.07 20.72 18.03
CA LEU A 140 -7.91 20.82 19.48
C LEU A 140 -7.78 22.29 19.95
N LYS A 141 -7.28 23.18 19.09
CA LYS A 141 -7.12 24.61 19.39
C LYS A 141 -8.34 25.43 18.99
N SER A 142 -8.89 25.18 17.80
CA SER A 142 -10.07 25.90 17.29
C SER A 142 -11.38 25.45 17.92
N LYS A 143 -11.39 24.31 18.63
CA LYS A 143 -12.59 23.66 19.18
C LYS A 143 -13.64 23.34 18.12
N GLU A 144 -13.19 23.07 16.89
CA GLU A 144 -14.04 22.54 15.83
C GLU A 144 -14.68 21.22 16.24
N SER A 145 -15.89 20.99 15.73
CA SER A 145 -16.60 19.75 15.98
C SER A 145 -15.95 18.56 15.27
N ILE A 146 -16.26 17.36 15.74
CA ILE A 146 -15.75 16.14 15.10
C ILE A 146 -16.32 15.93 13.69
N TYR A 147 -17.49 16.48 13.40
CA TYR A 147 -18.11 16.40 12.09
C TYR A 147 -17.41 17.32 11.08
N GLU A 148 -17.08 18.55 11.49
CA GLU A 148 -16.30 19.48 10.67
C GLU A 148 -14.91 18.93 10.38
N LEU A 149 -14.24 18.37 11.40
CA LEU A 149 -12.97 17.67 11.23
C LEU A 149 -13.09 16.52 10.23
N ALA A 150 -14.10 15.66 10.37
CA ALA A 150 -14.31 14.55 9.45
C ALA A 150 -14.54 15.05 8.02
N SER A 151 -15.42 16.04 7.85
CA SER A 151 -15.74 16.65 6.55
C SER A 151 -14.51 17.26 5.88
N GLY A 152 -13.69 17.98 6.64
CA GLY A 152 -12.44 18.57 6.12
C GLY A 152 -11.40 17.52 5.73
N LEU A 153 -11.31 16.41 6.49
CA LEU A 153 -10.40 15.32 6.15
C LEU A 153 -10.80 14.59 4.87
N ILE A 154 -12.10 14.45 4.58
CA ILE A 154 -12.61 13.68 3.43
C ILE A 154 -12.90 14.53 2.18
N GLN A 155 -12.80 15.87 2.25
CA GLN A 155 -13.26 16.78 1.19
C GLN A 155 -12.71 16.43 -0.21
N ASN A 156 -11.51 15.86 -0.29
CA ASN A 156 -10.87 15.48 -1.56
C ASN A 156 -10.73 13.96 -1.72
N THR A 157 -11.65 13.19 -1.12
CA THR A 157 -11.68 11.73 -1.20
C THR A 157 -13.07 11.25 -1.60
N GLN A 158 -13.17 9.95 -1.90
CA GLN A 158 -14.46 9.28 -2.14
C GLN A 158 -15.10 8.76 -0.83
N CYS A 159 -14.49 9.07 0.32
CA CYS A 159 -15.04 8.72 1.63
C CYS A 159 -16.33 9.52 1.89
N ILE A 160 -17.22 8.96 2.70
CA ILE A 160 -18.37 9.67 3.27
C ILE A 160 -18.19 9.83 4.78
N VAL A 161 -18.66 10.94 5.35
CA VAL A 161 -18.68 11.11 6.81
C VAL A 161 -19.72 10.17 7.40
N THR A 162 -19.25 9.17 8.14
CA THR A 162 -20.11 8.25 8.89
C THR A 162 -19.94 8.46 10.39
N VAL A 163 -20.93 8.01 11.17
CA VAL A 163 -20.84 8.02 12.64
C VAL A 163 -19.62 7.21 13.12
N ALA A 164 -19.33 6.08 12.46
CA ALA A 164 -18.17 5.26 12.75
C ALA A 164 -16.84 5.99 12.49
N LEU A 165 -16.73 6.72 11.37
CA LEU A 165 -15.57 7.58 11.10
C LEU A 165 -15.42 8.67 12.17
N CYS A 166 -16.51 9.36 12.53
CA CYS A 166 -16.46 10.37 13.60
C CYS A 166 -16.02 9.77 14.93
N ALA A 167 -16.54 8.60 15.32
CA ALA A 167 -16.13 7.93 16.55
C ALA A 167 -14.65 7.52 16.52
N ARG A 168 -14.16 7.10 15.34
CA ARG A 168 -12.75 6.79 15.14
C ARG A 168 -11.86 8.02 15.29
N LEU A 169 -12.24 9.14 14.67
CA LEU A 169 -11.52 10.40 14.78
C LEU A 169 -11.58 10.96 16.21
N ALA A 170 -12.69 10.79 16.93
CA ALA A 170 -12.82 11.18 18.33
C ALA A 170 -11.81 10.43 19.21
N LEU A 171 -11.60 9.13 18.95
CA LEU A 171 -10.55 8.36 19.64
C LEU A 171 -9.16 8.93 19.36
N LEU A 172 -8.85 9.22 18.10
CA LEU A 172 -7.57 9.82 17.71
C LEU A 172 -7.36 11.17 18.41
N ARG A 173 -8.38 12.04 18.38
CA ARG A 173 -8.36 13.34 19.03
C ARG A 173 -8.16 13.25 20.53
N ARG A 174 -8.87 12.34 21.20
CA ARG A 174 -8.70 12.06 22.61
C ARG A 174 -7.26 11.65 22.94
N VAL A 175 -6.69 10.70 22.19
CA VAL A 175 -5.30 10.26 22.43
C VAL A 175 -4.32 11.42 22.21
N LEU A 176 -4.56 12.29 21.22
CA LEU A 176 -3.69 13.43 20.96
C LEU A 176 -3.78 14.51 22.05
N SER A 177 -4.97 14.68 22.67
CA SER A 177 -5.22 15.64 23.74
C SER A 177 -4.47 15.32 25.04
N GLU A 178 -4.06 14.07 25.22
CA GLU A 178 -3.30 13.62 26.40
C GLU A 178 -1.83 14.10 26.28
N PRO A 179 -1.32 14.95 27.19
CA PRO A 179 -0.01 15.61 27.05
C PRO A 179 1.14 14.64 26.78
N GLN A 180 1.16 13.50 27.49
CA GLN A 180 2.15 12.43 27.37
C GLN A 180 2.14 11.72 26.00
N HIS A 181 1.09 11.88 25.20
CA HIS A 181 0.88 11.14 23.95
C HIS A 181 1.02 12.00 22.68
N SER A 182 1.25 13.31 22.82
CA SER A 182 1.25 14.27 21.70
C SER A 182 2.50 14.25 20.78
N GLY A 183 3.54 13.48 21.11
CA GLY A 183 4.83 13.47 20.41
C GLY A 183 5.00 12.46 19.26
N GLN A 184 6.26 12.08 18.99
CA GLN A 184 6.63 11.09 17.94
C GLN A 184 6.03 9.70 18.19
N LYS A 185 5.77 9.36 19.45
CA LYS A 185 5.16 8.08 19.85
C LYS A 185 3.63 8.07 19.73
N TYR A 186 2.99 9.15 19.27
CA TYR A 186 1.53 9.27 19.14
C TYR A 186 0.85 8.04 18.54
N TRP A 187 1.28 7.58 17.37
CA TRP A 187 0.68 6.41 16.71
C TRP A 187 0.89 5.09 17.47
N LYS A 188 1.91 5.01 18.32
CA LYS A 188 2.08 3.88 19.25
C LYS A 188 0.97 3.91 20.30
N PHE A 189 0.72 5.06 20.92
CA PHE A 189 -0.33 5.21 21.92
C PHE A 189 -1.74 5.03 21.35
N VAL A 190 -1.97 5.45 20.10
CA VAL A 190 -3.22 5.15 19.38
C VAL A 190 -3.42 3.64 19.28
N ASN A 191 -2.40 2.89 18.85
CA ASN A 191 -2.48 1.43 18.76
C ASN A 191 -2.67 0.77 20.14
N GLU A 192 -1.96 1.22 21.17
CA GLU A 192 -2.15 0.74 22.54
C GLU A 192 -3.58 1.00 23.05
N ARG A 193 -4.19 2.14 22.69
CA ARG A 193 -5.58 2.44 23.02
C ARG A 193 -6.57 1.54 22.29
N LEU A 194 -6.35 1.28 21.00
CA LEU A 194 -7.17 0.35 20.21
C LEU A 194 -7.08 -1.08 20.73
N GLU A 195 -5.89 -1.50 21.15
CA GLU A 195 -5.69 -2.81 21.77
C GLU A 195 -6.46 -2.91 23.09
N LYS A 196 -6.39 -1.88 23.93
CA LYS A 196 -7.22 -1.82 25.16
C LYS A 196 -8.71 -1.88 24.87
N PHE A 197 -9.18 -1.28 23.77
CA PHE A 197 -10.58 -1.36 23.37
C PHE A 197 -10.96 -2.80 22.99
N ARG A 198 -10.12 -3.49 22.20
CA ARG A 198 -10.32 -4.89 21.85
C ARG A 198 -10.34 -5.82 23.07
N LEU A 199 -9.37 -5.65 23.97
CA LEU A 199 -9.29 -6.45 25.20
C LEU A 199 -10.52 -6.23 26.10
N LYS A 200 -11.00 -4.98 26.24
CA LYS A 200 -12.22 -4.69 27.00
C LYS A 200 -13.49 -5.23 26.33
N ALA A 201 -13.51 -5.29 25.01
CA ALA A 201 -14.61 -5.83 24.25
C ALA A 201 -14.62 -7.37 24.25
N ASP A 202 -13.52 -8.03 24.63
CA ASP A 202 -13.37 -9.49 24.63
C ASP A 202 -13.76 -10.11 23.27
N GLY A 203 -13.34 -9.46 22.19
CA GLY A 203 -13.67 -9.87 20.82
C GLY A 203 -15.12 -9.57 20.37
N ALA A 204 -16.02 -9.14 21.26
CA ALA A 204 -17.41 -8.84 20.89
C ALA A 204 -17.52 -7.48 20.19
N GLU A 205 -18.02 -7.49 18.95
CA GLU A 205 -18.13 -6.29 18.11
C GLU A 205 -19.06 -5.23 18.72
N ASP A 206 -20.20 -5.64 19.30
CA ASP A 206 -21.16 -4.72 19.93
C ASP A 206 -20.52 -3.94 21.09
N LYS A 207 -19.72 -4.61 21.92
CA LYS A 207 -18.99 -3.97 23.02
C LYS A 207 -17.96 -2.97 22.50
N LEU A 208 -17.29 -3.31 21.39
CA LEU A 208 -16.34 -2.40 20.75
C LEU A 208 -17.05 -1.15 20.21
N GLN A 209 -18.21 -1.32 19.57
CA GLN A 209 -19.03 -0.21 19.08
C GLN A 209 -19.50 0.70 20.23
N ILE A 210 -19.90 0.13 21.38
CA ILE A 210 -20.27 0.90 22.59
C ILE A 210 -19.10 1.75 23.10
N LEU A 211 -17.88 1.21 23.11
CA LEU A 211 -16.68 1.96 23.53
C LEU A 211 -16.38 3.14 22.60
N PHE A 212 -16.53 2.95 21.29
CA PHE A 212 -16.40 4.02 20.30
C PHE A 212 -17.51 5.06 20.43
N ALA A 213 -18.77 4.65 20.60
CA ALA A 213 -19.90 5.54 20.82
C ALA A 213 -19.73 6.39 22.09
N THR A 214 -19.26 5.78 23.18
CA THR A 214 -18.94 6.49 24.43
C THR A 214 -17.83 7.52 24.22
N THR A 215 -16.79 7.16 23.47
CA THR A 215 -15.69 8.09 23.14
C THR A 215 -16.19 9.27 22.29
N LEU A 216 -17.06 9.00 21.32
CA LEU A 216 -17.69 10.04 20.50
C LEU A 216 -18.57 10.97 21.34
N ALA A 217 -19.36 10.44 22.27
CA ALA A 217 -20.21 11.24 23.15
C ALA A 217 -19.37 12.19 24.04
N GLN A 218 -18.29 11.70 24.62
CA GLN A 218 -17.36 12.51 25.42
C GLN A 218 -16.70 13.61 24.59
N ASP A 219 -16.30 13.28 23.36
CA ASP A 219 -15.70 14.23 22.44
C ASP A 219 -16.70 15.33 22.03
N ARG A 220 -17.96 14.97 21.75
CA ARG A 220 -19.06 15.93 21.51
C ARG A 220 -19.37 16.79 22.73
N GLN A 221 -19.30 16.26 23.94
CA GLN A 221 -19.49 17.06 25.15
C GLN A 221 -18.37 18.09 25.34
N THR A 222 -17.15 17.75 24.91
CA THR A 222 -15.96 18.60 25.10
C THR A 222 -15.83 19.67 24.01
N TYR A 223 -16.15 19.32 22.76
CA TYR A 223 -15.88 20.14 21.57
C TYR A 223 -17.12 20.40 20.70
N GLY A 224 -18.26 19.79 21.00
CA GLY A 224 -19.48 19.96 20.20
C GLY A 224 -20.18 21.28 20.49
N THR A 225 -20.82 21.85 19.47
CA THR A 225 -21.80 22.92 19.62
C THR A 225 -23.21 22.33 19.64
N ALA A 226 -24.18 22.99 20.30
CA ALA A 226 -25.54 22.48 20.49
C ALA A 226 -26.28 22.11 19.19
N GLN A 227 -25.84 22.62 18.03
CA GLN A 227 -26.50 22.45 16.73
C GLN A 227 -26.02 21.23 15.91
N GLN A 228 -24.96 20.52 16.32
CA GLN A 228 -24.31 19.49 15.48
C GLN A 228 -24.67 18.03 15.84
N ASN A 229 -25.73 17.80 16.62
CA ASN A 229 -26.09 16.46 17.10
C ASN A 229 -26.76 15.55 16.06
N THR A 230 -27.18 16.08 14.91
CA THR A 230 -27.84 15.33 13.83
C THR A 230 -26.86 15.01 12.70
N ILE A 231 -25.97 14.03 12.91
CA ILE A 231 -25.35 13.33 11.78
C ILE A 231 -26.39 12.34 11.27
N GLN A 232 -26.96 12.60 10.09
CA GLN A 232 -27.85 11.63 9.45
C GLN A 232 -27.04 10.35 9.18
N SER A 233 -27.60 9.21 9.57
CA SER A 233 -27.07 7.88 9.24
C SER A 233 -27.14 7.66 7.73
N GLN A 234 -26.20 8.22 6.97
CA GLN A 234 -26.11 7.97 5.54
C GLN A 234 -25.64 6.54 5.31
N SER A 235 -26.28 5.87 4.35
CA SER A 235 -25.93 4.56 3.84
C SER A 235 -24.46 4.52 3.43
N THR A 236 -23.72 3.50 3.89
CA THR A 236 -22.38 3.17 3.40
C THR A 236 -22.40 3.08 1.87
N ASN A 237 -21.55 3.84 1.18
CA ASN A 237 -21.34 3.67 -0.26
C ASN A 237 -20.45 2.44 -0.54
N GLU A 238 -20.56 1.90 -1.75
CA GLU A 238 -19.78 0.71 -2.20
C GLU A 238 -18.28 0.90 -2.01
N TRP A 239 -17.81 2.14 -2.18
CA TRP A 239 -16.41 2.49 -2.00
C TRP A 239 -15.96 2.34 -0.54
N ASN A 240 -16.70 2.87 0.44
CA ASN A 240 -16.36 2.67 1.86
C ASN A 240 -16.34 1.18 2.23
N SER A 241 -17.30 0.39 1.71
CA SER A 241 -17.35 -1.06 1.91
C SER A 241 -16.14 -1.80 1.34
N THR A 242 -15.51 -1.25 0.30
CA THR A 242 -14.27 -1.79 -0.29
C THR A 242 -13.05 -1.49 0.60
N ILE A 243 -13.03 -0.31 1.23
CA ILE A 243 -11.94 0.10 2.13
C ILE A 243 -11.99 -0.64 3.48
N ASP A 244 -13.19 -0.89 4.00
CA ASP A 244 -13.49 -1.44 5.35
C ASP A 244 -13.36 -2.95 5.48
#